data_AF-P23816-F1
#
_entry.id   AF-P23816-F1
#
_cell.length_a   1.000
_cell.length_b   1.000
_cell.length_c   1.000
_cell.angle_alpha   90.00
_cell.angle_beta   90.00
_cell.angle_gamma   90.00
#
_symmetry.space_group_name_H-M   'P 1'
#
loop_
_entity.id
_entity.type
_entity.pdbx_description
1 polymer ?
#
loop_
_entity_poly.entity_id
_entity_poly.type
_entity_poly.pdbx_seq_one_letter_code
_entity_poly.pdbx_strand_id
1 'polypeptide(L)' 'KNGDLRAPYVEIFDARGCDAKNSQYTGPKSGDMNDDQCVKVSMAVPKVSEATAEKKRQEFLGFKETAINVPQIAGKTKKY' A
#
# COMPACT_ATOMS: atom_id res chain seq x y z
N LYS A 1 3.41 -5.22 23.07
CA LYS A 1 3.54 -5.39 21.60
C LYS A 1 2.47 -6.40 21.20
N ASN A 2 1.58 -6.06 20.26
CA ASN A 2 0.67 -7.06 19.71
C ASN A 2 1.53 -8.03 18.88
N GLY A 3 1.59 -9.30 19.29
CA GLY A 3 2.50 -10.31 18.73
C GLY A 3 2.12 -10.77 17.33
N ASP A 4 0.92 -10.44 16.87
CA ASP A 4 0.34 -11.01 15.66
C ASP A 4 0.85 -10.38 14.35
N LEU A 5 1.67 -9.32 14.44
CA LEU A 5 2.23 -8.59 13.29
C LEU A 5 1.16 -8.10 12.28
N ARG A 6 -0.09 -7.92 12.72
CA ARG A 6 -1.17 -7.45 11.85
C ARG A 6 -1.11 -5.94 11.68
N ALA A 7 -1.38 -5.49 10.46
CA ALA A 7 -1.54 -4.09 10.09
C ALA A 7 -2.87 -3.89 9.34
N PRO A 8 -3.45 -2.67 9.39
CA PRO A 8 -4.62 -2.34 8.58
C PRO A 8 -4.24 -2.23 7.10
N TYR A 9 -4.90 -3.02 6.27
CA TYR A 9 -4.94 -2.86 4.82
C TYR A 9 -6.16 -2.02 4.49
N VAL A 10 -5.92 -0.83 3.94
CA VAL A 10 -6.95 0.13 3.53
C VAL A 10 -7.02 0.14 2.01
N GLU A 11 -8.17 -0.21 1.47
CA GLU A 11 -8.46 -0.19 0.04
C GLU A 11 -9.54 0.87 -0.23
N ILE A 12 -9.24 1.82 -1.12
CA ILE A 12 -10.12 2.93 -1.48
C ILE A 12 -10.66 2.67 -2.89
N PHE A 13 -11.98 2.53 -3.00
CA PHE A 13 -12.68 2.31 -4.25
C PHE A 13 -13.47 3.56 -4.61
N ASP A 14 -12.97 4.32 -5.58
CA ASP A 14 -13.75 5.32 -6.29
C ASP A 14 -14.23 4.70 -7.61
N ALA A 15 -15.41 4.06 -7.56
CA ALA A 15 -15.95 3.28 -8.68
C ALA A 15 -17.02 4.06 -9.48
N ARG A 16 -17.05 5.40 -9.35
CA ARG A 16 -17.91 6.26 -10.16
C ARG A 16 -17.60 6.07 -11.64
N GLY A 17 -18.57 5.56 -12.41
CA GLY A 17 -18.41 5.24 -13.84
C GLY A 17 -17.75 3.89 -14.14
N CYS A 18 -17.55 3.03 -13.13
CA CYS A 18 -17.09 1.66 -13.34
C CYS A 18 -18.27 0.74 -13.67
N ASP A 19 -18.21 0.05 -14.81
CA ASP A 19 -19.28 -0.86 -15.26
C ASP A 19 -19.40 -2.13 -14.39
N ALA A 20 -18.36 -2.46 -13.62
CA ALA A 20 -18.34 -3.65 -12.77
C ALA A 20 -19.12 -3.39 -11.46
N LYS A 21 -20.29 -4.04 -11.34
CA LYS A 21 -21.12 -3.96 -10.14
C LYS A 21 -20.47 -4.69 -8.96
N ASN A 22 -20.35 -3.98 -7.84
CA ASN A 22 -19.84 -4.50 -6.56
C ASN A 22 -20.92 -4.31 -5.47
N SER A 23 -21.00 -5.23 -4.50
CA SER A 23 -22.07 -5.27 -3.49
C SER A 23 -21.60 -5.80 -2.13
N GLN A 24 -20.33 -5.55 -1.79
CA GLN A 24 -19.72 -6.02 -0.53
C GLN A 24 -20.14 -5.16 0.67
N TYR A 25 -20.53 -3.89 0.44
CA TYR A 25 -21.15 -3.06 1.48
C TYR A 25 -22.62 -3.47 1.64
N THR A 26 -23.00 -3.82 2.87
CA THR A 26 -24.33 -4.34 3.21
C THR A 26 -25.21 -3.33 3.95
N GLY A 27 -24.72 -2.10 4.13
CA GLY A 27 -25.49 -1.03 4.75
C GLY A 27 -26.47 -0.35 3.79
N PRO A 28 -27.23 0.64 4.29
CA PRO A 28 -28.18 1.38 3.48
C PRO A 28 -27.50 2.15 2.36
N LYS A 29 -28.21 2.29 1.23
CA LYS A 29 -27.79 3.21 0.18
C LYS A 29 -27.84 4.66 0.67
N SER A 30 -26.88 5.44 0.21
CA SER A 30 -26.81 6.89 0.38
C SER A 30 -27.78 7.62 -0.54
N GLY A 31 -28.03 7.10 -1.75
CA GLY A 31 -28.80 7.79 -2.78
C GLY A 31 -28.02 8.89 -3.51
N ASP A 32 -26.70 8.97 -3.32
CA ASP A 32 -25.80 9.87 -4.02
C ASP A 32 -24.56 9.14 -4.56
N MET A 33 -23.50 9.88 -4.90
CA MET A 33 -22.28 9.30 -5.47
C MET A 33 -21.57 8.28 -4.57
N ASN A 34 -21.85 8.26 -3.26
CA ASN A 34 -21.23 7.32 -2.33
C ASN A 34 -21.72 5.88 -2.56
N ASP A 35 -22.85 5.67 -3.25
CA ASP A 35 -23.29 4.32 -3.65
C ASP A 35 -22.33 3.65 -4.64
N ASP A 36 -21.52 4.46 -5.35
CA ASP A 36 -20.47 4.03 -6.27
C ASP A 36 -19.06 4.16 -5.66
N GLN A 37 -18.97 4.27 -4.33
CA GLN A 37 -17.71 4.41 -3.61
C GLN A 37 -17.66 3.46 -2.41
N CYS A 38 -16.46 3.00 -2.05
CA CYS A 38 -16.30 2.10 -0.92
C CYS A 38 -14.92 2.25 -0.28
N VAL A 39 -14.85 2.10 1.04
CA VAL A 39 -13.60 1.92 1.77
C VAL A 39 -13.65 0.56 2.44
N LYS A 40 -12.72 -0.32 2.09
CA LYS A 40 -12.54 -1.61 2.75
C LYS A 40 -11.33 -1.54 3.66
N VAL A 41 -11.53 -1.91 4.92
CA VAL A 41 -10.45 -2.04 5.90
C VAL A 41 -10.42 -3.47 6.40
N SER A 42 -9.24 -4.09 6.35
CA SER A 42 -9.02 -5.41 6.94
C SER A 42 -7.71 -5.43 7.72
N MET A 43 -7.65 -6.20 8.80
CA MET A 43 -6.38 -6.42 9.50
C MET A 43 -5.74 -7.67 8.92
N ALA A 44 -4.52 -7.59 8.38
CA ALA A 44 -3.78 -8.74 7.85
C ALA A 44 -2.30 -8.66 8.20
N VAL A 45 -1.59 -9.79 8.11
CA VAL A 45 -0.14 -9.86 8.39
C VAL A 45 0.63 -9.50 7.12
N PRO A 46 1.42 -8.40 7.10
CA PRO A 46 2.29 -8.11 5.98
C PRO A 46 3.37 -9.18 5.85
N LYS A 47 3.48 -9.77 4.66
CA LYS A 47 4.49 -10.78 4.35
C LYS A 47 5.38 -10.30 3.22
N VAL A 48 6.69 -10.40 3.42
CA VAL A 48 7.71 -10.15 2.40
C VAL A 48 8.54 -11.42 2.28
N SER A 49 8.64 -11.98 1.08
CA SER A 49 9.47 -13.16 0.84
C SER A 49 10.95 -12.78 0.74
N GLU A 50 11.84 -13.72 1.06
CA GLU A 50 13.28 -13.54 0.87
C GLU A 50 13.65 -13.25 -0.59
N ALA A 51 12.95 -13.88 -1.53
CA ALA A 51 13.11 -13.60 -2.96
C ALA A 51 12.77 -12.14 -3.32
N THR A 52 11.73 -11.55 -2.70
CA THR A 52 11.42 -10.12 -2.86
C THR A 52 12.49 -9.25 -2.21
N ALA A 53 13.00 -9.65 -1.04
CA ALA A 53 14.06 -8.93 -0.34
C ALA A 53 15.36 -8.89 -1.17
N GLU A 54 15.75 -10.00 -1.81
CA GLU A 54 16.93 -10.04 -2.67
C GLU A 54 16.78 -9.15 -3.92
N LYS A 55 15.59 -9.15 -4.55
CA LYS A 55 15.32 -8.21 -5.66
C LYS A 55 15.46 -6.75 -5.22
N LYS A 56 14.93 -6.39 -4.04
CA LYS A 56 15.09 -5.05 -3.48
C LYS A 56 16.53 -4.72 -3.09
N ARG A 57 17.30 -5.70 -2.61
CA ARG A 57 18.74 -5.52 -2.38
C ARG A 57 19.46 -5.12 -3.66
N GLN A 58 19.19 -5.78 -4.79
CA GLN A 58 19.78 -5.43 -6.09
C GLN A 58 19.39 -4.01 -6.54
N GLU A 59 18.13 -3.59 -6.34
CA GLU A 59 17.69 -2.22 -6.62
C GLU A 59 18.45 -1.18 -5.78
N PHE A 60 18.68 -1.46 -4.48
CA PHE A 60 19.24 -0.49 -3.54
C PHE A 60 20.78 -0.44 -3.51
N LEU A 61 21.45 -1.46 -4.04
CA LEU A 61 22.91 -1.60 -3.96
C LEU A 61 23.69 -0.47 -4.65
N GLY A 62 23.09 0.22 -5.63
CA GLY A 62 23.73 1.30 -6.36
C GLY A 62 23.93 2.60 -5.55
N PHE A 63 23.20 2.79 -4.45
CA PHE A 63 23.19 3.97 -3.56
C PHE A 63 22.87 5.33 -4.18
N LYS A 64 22.98 5.51 -5.50
CA LYS A 64 22.86 6.81 -6.18
C LYS A 64 21.47 7.09 -6.73
N GLU A 65 20.73 6.04 -7.07
CA GLU A 65 19.43 6.18 -7.73
C GLU A 65 18.36 6.55 -6.70
N THR A 66 17.53 7.53 -7.05
CA THR A 66 16.42 7.98 -6.23
C THR A 66 15.17 8.21 -7.09
N ALA A 67 14.03 8.39 -6.43
CA ALA A 67 12.87 8.93 -7.12
C ALA A 67 13.16 10.36 -7.67
N ILE A 68 12.33 10.80 -8.61
CA ILE A 68 12.38 12.17 -9.12
C ILE A 68 11.95 13.13 -7.99
N ASN A 69 12.64 14.28 -7.89
CA ASN A 69 12.30 15.37 -6.96
C ASN A 69 12.36 14.99 -5.46
N VAL A 70 13.36 14.19 -5.07
CA VAL A 70 13.67 13.93 -3.64
C VAL A 70 15.07 14.42 -3.28
N PRO A 71 15.30 14.84 -2.02
CA PRO A 71 16.64 15.21 -1.56
C PRO A 71 17.65 14.07 -1.70
N GLN A 72 18.87 14.42 -2.13
CA GLN A 72 19.98 13.48 -2.21
C GLN A 72 20.67 13.36 -0.84
N ILE A 73 20.64 12.18 -0.24
CA ILE A 73 21.18 11.91 1.10
C ILE A 73 22.23 10.78 1.13
N ALA A 74 22.56 10.22 -0.03
CA ALA A 74 23.50 9.11 -0.13
C ALA A 74 24.90 9.50 0.37
N GLY A 75 25.44 8.72 1.30
CA GLY A 75 26.80 8.88 1.81
C GLY A 75 27.63 7.63 1.54
N LYS A 76 28.91 7.81 1.20
CA LYS A 76 29.85 6.69 1.01
C LYS A 76 30.50 6.19 2.29
N THR A 77 30.36 6.94 3.38
CA THR A 77 30.93 6.62 4.69
C THR A 77 29.86 5.99 5.58
N LYS A 78 30.26 4.97 6.34
CA LYS A 78 29.42 4.34 7.38
C LYS A 78 28.96 5.41 8.37
N LYS A 79 27.68 5.36 8.75
CA LYS A 79 27.04 6.39 9.60
C LYS A 79 26.93 5.98 11.08
N TYR A 80 26.71 4.69 11.34
CA TYR A 80 26.55 4.07 12.64
C TYR A 80 27.03 2.62 12.56
#